data_AF-A0A8K0DCF4-F1
#
_entry.id   AF-A0A8K0DCF4-F1
#
_cell.length_a   1.000
_cell.length_b   1.000
_cell.length_c   1.000
_cell.angle_alpha   90.00
_cell.angle_beta   90.00
_cell.angle_gamma   90.00
#
_symmetry.space_group_name_H-M   'P 1'
#
loop_
_entity.id
_entity.type
_entity.pdbx_description
1 polymer ?
#
loop_
_entity_poly.entity_id
_entity_poly.type
_entity_poly.pdbx_seq_one_letter_code
_entity_poly.pdbx_strand_id
1 'polypeptide(L)'
;MIFSSGIFLILLIFGGAFSTSAINKSDGKYAPTWESLDKRPLPKWYDEAKIGIFLHWGVYSVPSFGSEWFWSSWKGEDGIEKKFMKLNYPPEFTYQDFAQDFTAEFFNPADWADLFLKSGAKYVVLTSKHHEGYALWPSKYSFSWNAKAVGPNRDLV
;
A
#
# COMPACT_ATOMS: atom_id res chain seq x y z
N MET A 1 1.61 -67.86 -60.91
CA MET A 1 1.35 -66.89 -61.99
C MET A 1 0.86 -65.61 -61.32
N ILE A 2 1.56 -64.50 -61.55
CA ILE A 2 1.27 -63.09 -61.22
C ILE A 2 1.57 -62.59 -59.78
N PHE A 3 2.55 -61.69 -59.74
CA PHE A 3 3.01 -60.80 -58.66
C PHE A 3 2.00 -59.70 -58.31
N SER A 4 2.03 -59.16 -57.09
CA SER A 4 2.08 -57.70 -56.91
C SER A 4 2.50 -57.31 -55.48
N SER A 5 3.45 -56.40 -55.42
CA SER A 5 4.11 -55.82 -54.26
C SER A 5 3.30 -54.63 -53.73
N GLY A 6 3.26 -54.44 -52.41
CA GLY A 6 2.66 -53.26 -51.78
C GLY A 6 3.38 -52.87 -50.49
N ILE A 7 4.27 -51.88 -50.60
CA ILE A 7 4.89 -51.13 -49.50
C ILE A 7 3.84 -50.19 -48.91
N PHE A 8 3.64 -50.14 -47.59
CA PHE A 8 3.05 -48.96 -46.93
C PHE A 8 3.61 -48.70 -45.53
N LEU A 9 4.36 -47.59 -45.46
CA LEU A 9 4.57 -46.60 -44.39
C LEU A 9 4.54 -47.04 -42.91
N ILE A 10 5.70 -46.90 -42.27
CA ILE A 10 5.84 -46.70 -40.82
C ILE A 10 5.49 -45.23 -40.52
N LEU A 11 4.39 -45.00 -39.79
CA LEU A 11 4.04 -43.69 -39.24
C LEU A 11 4.60 -43.58 -37.82
N LEU A 12 5.70 -42.84 -37.67
CA LEU A 12 6.24 -42.40 -36.39
C LEU A 12 5.32 -41.31 -35.82
N ILE A 13 4.45 -41.68 -34.88
CA ILE A 13 3.67 -40.70 -34.10
C ILE A 13 4.59 -40.17 -33.00
N PHE A 14 5.16 -38.97 -33.23
CA PHE A 14 5.73 -38.15 -32.16
C PHE A 14 4.57 -37.65 -31.29
N GLY A 15 4.27 -38.41 -30.23
CA GLY A 15 3.37 -37.97 -29.16
C GLY A 15 4.03 -36.88 -28.33
N GLY A 16 3.96 -35.63 -28.80
CA GLY A 16 4.30 -34.47 -28.00
C GLY A 16 3.35 -34.38 -26.80
N ALA A 17 3.88 -34.54 -25.60
CA ALA A 17 3.16 -34.29 -24.36
C ALA A 17 2.78 -32.81 -24.29
N PHE A 18 1.54 -32.48 -24.64
CA PHE A 18 0.96 -31.19 -24.30
C PHE A 18 0.85 -31.11 -22.77
N SER A 19 1.79 -30.42 -22.15
CA SER A 19 1.64 -29.97 -20.77
C SER A 19 0.51 -28.96 -20.75
N THR A 20 -0.69 -29.42 -20.35
CA THR A 20 -1.81 -28.53 -20.08
C THR A 20 -1.43 -27.75 -18.82
N SER A 21 -0.99 -26.50 -19.00
CA SER A 21 -0.93 -25.56 -17.89
C SER A 21 -2.36 -25.39 -17.38
N ALA A 22 -2.66 -26.02 -16.24
CA ALA A 22 -3.92 -25.82 -15.57
C ALA A 22 -4.02 -24.34 -15.18
N ILE A 23 -4.76 -23.57 -15.97
CA ILE A 23 -5.15 -22.23 -15.59
C ILE A 23 -6.06 -22.41 -14.39
N ASN A 24 -5.54 -22.10 -13.20
CA ASN A 24 -6.34 -22.01 -11.98
C ASN A 24 -7.53 -21.09 -12.29
N LYS A 25 -8.72 -21.70 -12.27
CA LYS A 25 -10.00 -21.01 -12.44
C LYS A 25 -10.09 -19.93 -11.37
N SER A 26 -10.04 -18.67 -11.77
CA SER A 26 -10.29 -17.57 -10.85
C SER A 26 -11.78 -17.57 -10.50
N ASP A 27 -12.13 -17.86 -9.25
CA ASP A 27 -13.49 -17.79 -8.73
C ASP A 27 -14.03 -16.33 -8.64
N GLY A 28 -13.24 -15.35 -9.08
CA GLY A 28 -13.59 -13.92 -9.14
C GLY A 28 -13.86 -13.43 -10.56
N LYS A 29 -14.60 -12.31 -10.66
CA LYS A 29 -14.93 -11.59 -11.90
C LYS A 29 -13.71 -11.19 -12.76
N TYR A 30 -12.50 -11.21 -12.19
CA TYR A 30 -11.25 -10.83 -12.85
C TYR A 30 -10.16 -11.89 -12.60
N ALA A 31 -9.44 -12.28 -13.65
CA ALA A 31 -8.17 -13.01 -13.58
C ALA A 31 -7.00 -12.06 -13.24
N PRO A 32 -5.90 -12.56 -12.63
CA PRO A 32 -4.72 -11.78 -12.27
C PRO A 32 -3.80 -11.52 -13.48
N THR A 33 -4.36 -11.05 -14.59
CA THR A 33 -3.63 -10.64 -15.80
C THR A 33 -4.04 -9.24 -16.20
N TRP A 34 -3.15 -8.50 -16.89
CA TRP A 34 -3.44 -7.14 -17.33
C TRP A 34 -4.66 -7.08 -18.25
N GLU A 35 -4.77 -8.03 -19.18
CA GLU A 35 -5.88 -8.11 -20.15
C GLU A 35 -7.23 -8.27 -19.46
N SER A 36 -7.26 -8.88 -18.28
CA SER A 36 -8.46 -9.01 -17.46
C SER A 36 -8.70 -7.76 -16.61
N LEU A 37 -7.68 -7.25 -15.93
CA LEU A 37 -7.80 -6.12 -15.02
C LEU A 37 -8.13 -4.80 -15.72
N ASP A 38 -7.65 -4.60 -16.95
CA ASP A 38 -7.89 -3.40 -17.76
C ASP A 38 -9.33 -3.31 -18.28
N LYS A 39 -10.07 -4.43 -18.27
CA LYS A 39 -11.50 -4.45 -18.60
C LYS A 39 -12.38 -3.88 -17.48
N ARG A 40 -11.81 -3.57 -16.31
CA ARG A 40 -12.56 -3.07 -15.16
C ARG A 40 -12.94 -1.60 -15.40
N PRO A 41 -14.24 -1.27 -15.46
CA PRO A 41 -14.65 0.11 -15.71
C PRO A 41 -14.30 1.02 -14.53
N LEU A 42 -14.14 2.31 -14.81
CA LEU A 42 -14.09 3.34 -13.78
C LEU A 42 -15.40 3.31 -12.97
N PRO A 43 -15.37 3.16 -11.63
CA PRO A 43 -16.59 3.20 -10.83
C PRO A 43 -17.29 4.56 -10.97
N LYS A 44 -18.60 4.53 -11.27
CA LYS A 44 -19.39 5.75 -11.55
C LYS A 44 -19.32 6.78 -10.42
N TRP A 45 -19.36 6.33 -9.17
CA TRP A 45 -19.28 7.21 -7.99
C TRP A 45 -17.96 8.01 -7.95
N TYR A 46 -16.84 7.42 -8.38
CA TYR A 46 -15.53 8.08 -8.34
C TYR A 46 -15.43 9.13 -9.43
N ASP A 47 -15.97 8.84 -10.62
CA ASP A 47 -16.11 9.85 -11.65
C ASP A 47 -17.01 10.99 -11.16
N GLU A 48 -18.16 10.70 -10.56
CA GLU A 48 -19.10 11.71 -10.06
C GLU A 48 -18.60 12.51 -8.84
N ALA A 49 -17.66 11.96 -8.07
CA ALA A 49 -17.19 12.55 -6.82
C ALA A 49 -16.49 13.91 -7.00
N LYS A 50 -15.67 14.04 -8.06
CA LYS A 50 -14.86 15.22 -8.47
C LYS A 50 -13.83 15.75 -7.45
N ILE A 51 -14.16 15.82 -6.16
CA ILE A 51 -13.32 16.36 -5.08
C ILE A 51 -13.18 15.33 -3.96
N GLY A 52 -11.95 15.11 -3.51
CA GLY A 52 -11.62 14.32 -2.33
C GLY A 52 -10.50 14.97 -1.52
N ILE A 53 -10.31 14.51 -0.29
CA ILE A 53 -9.26 14.99 0.63
C ILE A 53 -8.27 13.86 0.88
N PHE A 54 -6.97 14.17 0.78
CA PHE A 54 -5.90 13.24 1.17
C PHE A 54 -5.18 13.80 2.40
N LEU A 55 -5.06 12.98 3.44
CA LEU A 55 -4.36 13.29 4.67
C LEU A 55 -3.04 12.51 4.77
N HIS A 56 -1.93 13.25 4.88
CA HIS A 56 -0.66 12.73 5.35
C HIS A 56 -0.58 12.95 6.86
N TRP A 57 -0.75 11.88 7.61
CA TRP A 57 -0.67 11.91 9.06
C TRP A 57 -0.02 10.63 9.57
N GLY A 58 0.91 10.75 10.52
CA GLY A 58 1.68 9.63 11.06
C GLY A 58 2.76 10.11 12.01
N VAL A 59 3.73 9.24 12.32
CA VAL A 59 4.79 9.54 13.29
C VAL A 59 5.62 10.78 12.88
N TYR A 60 5.80 11.03 11.58
CA TYR A 60 6.47 12.24 11.07
C TYR A 60 5.76 13.54 11.45
N SER A 61 4.49 13.49 11.83
CA SER A 61 3.75 14.67 12.30
C SER A 61 4.16 15.11 13.71
N VAL A 62 4.75 14.21 14.53
CA VAL A 62 5.18 14.52 15.90
C VAL A 62 6.22 15.66 15.95
N PRO A 63 7.36 15.60 15.24
CA PRO A 63 8.31 16.70 15.25
C PRO A 63 7.76 17.98 14.62
N SER A 64 6.68 17.91 13.81
CA SER A 64 6.03 19.05 13.16
C SER A 64 7.00 19.98 12.45
N PHE A 65 8.03 19.41 11.80
CA PHE A 65 9.12 20.15 11.18
C PHE A 65 9.45 19.57 9.81
N GLY A 66 9.69 20.43 8.82
CA GLY A 66 9.96 20.01 7.43
C GLY A 66 8.69 19.47 6.76
N SER A 67 8.68 18.17 6.46
CA SER A 67 7.58 17.48 5.78
C SER A 67 7.46 16.01 6.24
N GLU A 68 6.56 15.24 5.62
CA GLU A 68 6.44 13.80 5.82
C GLU A 68 7.73 13.01 5.49
N TRP A 69 8.68 13.63 4.76
CA TRP A 69 10.00 13.08 4.48
C TRP A 69 11.03 13.31 5.59
N PHE A 70 10.62 13.85 6.74
CA PHE A 70 11.49 14.22 7.85
C PHE A 70 12.55 13.16 8.18
N TRP A 71 12.17 11.88 8.27
CA TRP A 71 13.13 10.81 8.58
C TRP A 71 14.21 10.66 7.51
N SER A 72 13.81 10.69 6.24
CA SER A 72 14.75 10.61 5.12
C SER A 72 15.69 11.81 5.08
N SER A 73 15.15 13.03 5.22
CA SER A 73 15.96 14.26 5.27
C SER A 73 16.93 14.26 6.46
N TRP A 74 16.48 13.80 7.63
CA TRP A 74 17.33 13.69 8.81
C TRP A 74 18.46 12.66 8.62
N LYS A 75 18.22 11.55 7.91
CA LYS A 75 19.24 10.53 7.62
C LYS A 75 20.10 10.83 6.39
N GLY A 76 19.69 11.76 5.54
CA GLY A 76 20.38 12.16 4.32
C GLY A 76 21.58 13.07 4.54
N GLU A 77 21.77 14.05 3.64
CA GLU A 77 22.84 15.04 3.75
C GLU A 77 22.60 16.05 4.89
N ASP A 78 23.59 16.88 5.18
CA ASP A 78 23.45 17.89 6.23
C ASP A 78 22.42 18.97 5.84
N GLY A 79 21.31 19.00 6.57
CA GLY A 79 20.17 19.87 6.32
C GLY A 79 19.56 20.47 7.58
N ILE A 80 18.42 21.16 7.41
CA ILE A 80 17.70 21.83 8.50
C ILE A 80 17.16 20.84 9.53
N GLU A 81 16.75 19.63 9.10
CA GLU A 81 16.21 18.58 9.95
C GLU A 81 17.29 18.01 10.89
N LYS A 82 18.52 17.79 10.39
CA LYS A 82 19.64 17.38 11.25
C LYS A 82 19.98 18.45 12.29
N LYS A 83 19.99 19.73 11.90
CA LYS A 83 20.23 20.84 12.83
C LYS A 83 19.12 20.91 13.88
N PHE A 84 17.86 20.80 13.45
CA PHE A 84 16.71 20.72 14.33
C PHE A 84 16.84 19.58 15.35
N MET A 85 17.21 18.37 14.89
CA MET A 85 17.41 17.23 15.79
C MET A 85 18.54 17.47 16.80
N LYS A 86 19.69 18.01 16.36
CA LYS A 86 20.83 18.33 17.25
C LYS A 86 20.49 19.37 18.32
N LEU A 87 19.58 20.30 18.04
CA LEU A 87 19.22 21.39 18.94
C LEU A 87 18.12 21.02 19.93
N ASN A 88 17.21 20.11 19.56
CA ASN A 88 15.98 19.86 20.31
C ASN A 88 15.92 18.45 20.94
N TYR A 89 16.78 17.51 20.51
CA TYR A 89 16.72 16.11 20.95
C TYR A 89 18.11 15.61 21.37
N PRO A 90 18.20 14.63 22.29
CA PRO A 90 19.48 14.08 22.72
C PRO A 90 20.20 13.35 21.58
N PRO A 91 21.55 13.24 21.62
CA PRO A 91 22.33 12.62 20.54
C PRO A 91 21.93 11.18 20.20
N GLU A 92 21.40 10.43 21.17
CA GLU A 92 20.99 9.03 21.01
C GLU A 92 19.54 8.87 20.49
N PHE A 93 18.82 9.97 20.26
CA PHE A 93 17.42 9.92 19.82
C PHE A 93 17.31 9.29 18.43
N THR A 94 16.35 8.38 18.27
CA THR A 94 16.03 7.68 17.02
C THR A 94 14.68 8.11 16.49
N TYR A 95 14.38 7.79 15.22
CA TYR A 95 13.08 8.15 14.66
C TYR A 95 11.93 7.35 15.30
N GLN A 96 12.22 6.14 15.76
CA GLN A 96 11.29 5.26 16.42
C GLN A 96 10.81 5.82 17.76
N ASP A 97 11.63 6.62 18.43
CA ASP A 97 11.27 7.24 19.72
C ASP A 97 10.08 8.20 19.57
N PHE A 98 9.92 8.86 18.41
CA PHE A 98 8.74 9.69 18.13
C PHE A 98 7.42 8.92 18.16
N ALA A 99 7.43 7.60 17.95
CA ALA A 99 6.18 6.84 17.90
C ALA A 99 5.44 6.82 19.25
N GLN A 100 6.17 6.96 20.37
CA GLN A 100 5.54 7.05 21.71
C GLN A 100 4.75 8.36 21.87
N ASP A 101 5.23 9.43 21.25
CA ASP A 101 4.63 10.77 21.33
C ASP A 101 3.53 10.98 20.28
N PHE A 102 3.41 10.08 19.30
CA PHE A 102 2.27 10.05 18.38
C PHE A 102 1.04 9.47 19.09
N THR A 103 0.47 10.21 20.04
CA THR A 103 -0.64 9.71 20.88
C THR A 103 -2.02 9.86 20.25
N ALA A 104 -2.16 10.76 19.27
CA ALA A 104 -3.45 11.16 18.71
C ALA A 104 -4.46 11.61 19.79
N GLU A 105 -3.99 12.25 20.87
CA GLU A 105 -4.78 12.56 22.07
C GLU A 105 -6.08 13.32 21.77
N PHE A 106 -6.05 14.28 20.86
CA PHE A 106 -7.21 15.09 20.47
C PHE A 106 -7.93 14.60 19.19
N PHE A 107 -7.60 13.39 18.72
CA PHE A 107 -8.19 12.87 17.50
C PHE A 107 -9.62 12.37 17.71
N ASN A 108 -10.58 13.10 17.12
CA ASN A 108 -11.96 12.68 16.99
C ASN A 108 -12.33 12.48 15.51
N PRO A 109 -12.51 11.24 15.03
CA PRO A 109 -12.84 10.99 13.63
C PRO A 109 -14.22 11.53 13.22
N ALA A 110 -15.15 11.71 14.17
CA ALA A 110 -16.46 12.28 13.87
C ALA A 110 -16.35 13.76 13.48
N ASP A 111 -15.51 14.51 14.19
CA ASP A 111 -15.27 15.94 13.89
C ASP A 111 -14.57 16.10 12.54
N TRP A 112 -13.61 15.21 12.24
CA TRP A 112 -12.96 15.17 10.93
C TRP A 112 -13.95 14.84 9.81
N ALA A 113 -14.77 13.80 9.98
CA ALA A 113 -15.78 13.42 8.99
C ALA A 113 -16.80 14.54 8.73
N ASP A 114 -17.27 15.22 9.78
CA ASP A 114 -18.16 16.37 9.68
C ASP A 114 -17.48 17.54 8.92
N LEU A 115 -16.22 17.84 9.24
CA LEU A 115 -15.44 18.86 8.55
C LEU A 115 -15.25 18.55 7.06
N PHE A 116 -14.91 17.30 6.72
CA PHE A 116 -14.73 16.88 5.32
C PHE A 116 -16.05 16.86 4.55
N LEU A 117 -17.16 16.53 5.20
CA LEU A 117 -18.47 16.65 4.59
C LEU A 117 -18.81 18.12 4.27
N LYS A 118 -18.54 19.02 5.23
CA LYS A 118 -18.78 20.48 5.08
C LYS A 118 -17.91 21.12 4.01
N SER A 119 -16.72 20.59 3.73
CA SER A 119 -15.87 21.08 2.62
C SER A 119 -16.43 20.73 1.23
N GLY A 120 -17.40 19.82 1.15
CA GLY A 120 -17.98 19.33 -0.09
C GLY A 120 -17.25 18.12 -0.68
N ALA A 121 -16.19 17.63 -0.03
CA ALA A 121 -15.48 16.42 -0.46
C ALA A 121 -16.41 15.19 -0.48
N LYS A 122 -16.19 14.31 -1.46
CA LYS A 122 -16.98 13.10 -1.69
C LYS A 122 -16.25 11.81 -1.33
N TYR A 123 -14.95 11.89 -1.11
CA TYR A 123 -14.14 10.80 -0.57
C TYR A 123 -12.95 11.36 0.20
N VAL A 124 -12.41 10.53 1.09
CA VAL A 124 -11.26 10.85 1.93
C VAL A 124 -10.29 9.69 1.85
N VAL A 125 -9.01 9.99 1.74
CA VAL A 125 -7.91 9.03 1.76
C VAL A 125 -6.98 9.40 2.91
N LEU A 126 -6.74 8.47 3.82
CA LEU A 126 -5.74 8.60 4.86
C LEU A 126 -4.52 7.78 4.45
N THR A 127 -3.31 8.30 4.67
CA THR A 127 -2.10 7.47 4.56
C THR A 127 -2.17 6.33 5.57
N SER A 128 -2.55 5.14 5.12
CA SER A 128 -2.58 3.97 6.00
C SER A 128 -1.17 3.61 6.46
N LYS A 129 -0.18 3.74 5.55
CA LYS A 129 1.25 3.59 5.81
C LYS A 129 2.01 4.45 4.82
N HIS A 130 2.91 5.29 5.31
CA HIS A 130 3.78 6.12 4.47
C HIS A 130 5.21 5.52 4.38
N HIS A 131 6.18 6.26 3.86
CA HIS A 131 7.53 5.75 3.55
C HIS A 131 8.35 5.32 4.77
N GLU A 132 8.05 5.85 5.96
CA GLU A 132 8.65 5.42 7.23
C GLU A 132 8.14 4.04 7.73
N GLY A 133 7.15 3.47 7.04
CA GLY A 133 6.70 2.10 7.26
C GLY A 133 5.77 1.91 8.47
N TYR A 134 5.43 2.98 9.20
CA TYR A 134 4.51 2.92 10.33
C TYR A 134 3.07 2.72 9.84
N ALA A 135 2.42 1.65 10.27
CA ALA A 135 1.05 1.35 9.88
C ALA A 135 0.05 1.99 10.86
N LEU A 136 -0.94 2.73 10.35
CA LEU A 136 -2.00 3.35 11.15
C LEU A 136 -3.10 2.37 11.60
N TRP A 137 -2.93 1.07 11.33
CA TRP A 137 -3.85 -0.02 11.67
C TRP A 137 -3.09 -1.18 12.35
N PRO A 138 -3.75 -2.15 13.04
CA PRO A 138 -3.10 -3.29 13.71
C PRO A 138 -2.56 -4.33 12.70
N SER A 139 -1.54 -3.95 11.94
CA SER A 139 -0.92 -4.79 10.91
C SER A 139 -0.19 -5.99 11.52
N LYS A 140 -0.50 -7.20 11.03
CA LYS A 140 0.26 -8.43 11.33
C LYS A 140 1.64 -8.47 10.68
N TYR A 141 1.90 -7.58 9.72
CA TYR A 141 3.13 -7.55 8.93
C TYR A 141 4.09 -6.42 9.34
N SER A 142 3.63 -5.45 10.13
CA SER A 142 4.46 -4.39 10.74
C SER A 142 4.49 -4.60 12.25
N PHE A 143 5.10 -5.71 12.69
CA PHE A 143 5.15 -6.07 14.11
C PHE A 143 5.81 -4.96 14.93
N SER A 144 5.16 -4.54 16.01
CA SER A 144 5.59 -3.45 16.91
C SER A 144 5.78 -2.07 16.27
N TRP A 145 5.45 -1.88 14.99
CA TRP A 145 5.57 -0.61 14.28
C TRP A 145 4.23 -0.22 13.64
N ASN A 146 3.23 -0.04 14.50
CA ASN A 146 1.88 0.34 14.12
C ASN A 146 1.11 1.03 15.26
N ALA A 147 0.02 1.74 14.90
CA ALA A 147 -0.80 2.55 15.81
C ALA A 147 -1.47 1.79 16.95
N LYS A 148 -1.66 0.48 16.81
CA LYS A 148 -2.18 -0.34 17.90
C LYS A 148 -1.09 -0.74 18.90
N ALA A 149 0.14 -0.93 18.44
CA ALA A 149 1.24 -1.44 19.26
C ALA A 149 2.02 -0.34 20.02
N VAL A 150 2.17 0.85 19.43
CA VAL A 150 2.92 1.97 20.02
C VAL A 150 2.29 3.30 19.61
N GLY A 151 2.26 4.28 20.52
CA GLY A 151 1.61 5.58 20.31
C GLY A 151 0.12 5.55 20.65
N PRO A 152 -0.82 5.64 19.69
CA PRO A 152 -2.24 5.86 19.99
C PRO A 152 -2.97 4.69 20.68
N ASN A 153 -2.42 3.48 20.61
CA ASN A 153 -3.08 2.23 21.02
C ASN A 153 -4.49 2.05 20.38
N ARG A 154 -4.62 2.52 19.13
CA ARG A 154 -5.89 2.64 18.41
C ARG A 154 -5.71 2.24 16.95
N ASP A 155 -6.74 1.63 16.38
CA ASP A 155 -6.87 1.52 14.92
C ASP A 155 -7.38 2.85 14.37
N LEU A 156 -6.54 3.55 13.60
CA LEU A 156 -6.87 4.87 13.05
C LEU A 156 -7.45 4.81 11.63
N VAL A 157 -7.32 3.66 10.96
CA VAL A 157 -7.86 3.40 9.61
C VAL A 157 -9.30 2.89 9.69
#